data_AF-A0A392NMK7-F1
#
_entry.id   AF-A0A392NMK7-F1
#
_cell.length_a   1.000
_cell.length_b   1.000
_cell.length_c   1.000
_cell.angle_alpha   90.00
_cell.angle_beta   90.00
_cell.angle_gamma   90.00
#
_symmetry.space_group_name_H-M   'P 1'
#
loop_
_entity.id
_entity.type
_entity.pdbx_description
1 polymer ?
#
loop_
_entity_poly.entity_id
_entity_poly.type
_entity_poly.pdbx_seq_one_letter_code
_entity_poly.pdbx_strand_id
1 'polypeptide(L)'
;LFMLPTHLIPDSIARYNYLESTGRGLTTYSGGLLSRALETKHRLNVGGGNVTRETDNLTREWLPDDSYITTPQNAKNSPFFGGTIKRNADDEYDGLHSDQYTAPDVVYQTAKESKNGSIGLNISWSVPVEKNIDHFLRLHFCDNINPQGLLTTFILNIYDQLVITNVNNDADLSTPYYYDFVVRSDGSGLLKVSVIPNTTAAKPNAFLNGLELMKVIESSGLIPLDDPDSSSKKISIPVVVGSVVGGNKSLLRIPIGCQFELPQEGVLTAD
;
A
#
# COMPACT_ATOMS: atom_id res chain seq x y z
N LEU A 1 10.72 12.92 6.98
CA LEU A 1 11.02 11.51 7.31
C LEU A 1 10.01 11.10 8.36
N PHE A 2 9.22 10.04 8.14
CA PHE A 2 8.29 9.55 9.15
C PHE A 2 8.61 8.08 9.42
N MET A 3 8.82 7.76 10.70
CA MET A 3 9.01 6.38 11.15
C MET A 3 7.64 5.75 11.28
N LEU A 4 7.39 4.66 10.55
CA LEU A 4 6.15 3.92 10.73
C LEU A 4 6.19 3.09 12.02
N PRO A 5 5.05 2.85 12.67
CA PRO A 5 4.93 1.76 13.65
C PRO A 5 5.45 0.46 13.04
N THR A 6 6.17 -0.34 13.83
CA THR A 6 6.83 -1.58 13.38
C THR A 6 5.87 -2.62 12.81
N HIS A 7 4.61 -2.60 13.26
CA HIS A 7 3.56 -3.51 12.82
C HIS A 7 2.87 -3.08 11.52
N LEU A 8 3.13 -1.85 11.05
CA LEU A 8 2.45 -1.33 9.86
C LEU A 8 2.95 -1.99 8.57
N ILE A 9 4.17 -2.52 8.55
CA ILE A 9 4.79 -3.14 7.38
C ILE A 9 5.53 -4.40 7.83
N PRO A 10 5.20 -5.59 7.28
CA PRO A 10 5.85 -6.82 7.67
C PRO A 10 7.28 -6.91 7.11
N ASP A 11 8.21 -7.49 7.87
CA ASP A 11 9.58 -7.72 7.39
C ASP A 11 9.66 -8.82 6.32
N SER A 12 8.88 -9.89 6.53
CA SER A 12 8.70 -10.99 5.58
C SER A 12 7.44 -10.76 4.77
N ILE A 13 7.61 -10.52 3.47
CA ILE A 13 6.54 -10.15 2.54
C ILE A 13 6.65 -10.96 1.26
N ALA A 14 5.51 -11.29 0.66
CA ALA A 14 5.47 -11.96 -0.63
C ALA A 14 5.98 -11.01 -1.74
N ARG A 15 6.95 -11.47 -2.51
CA ARG A 15 7.47 -10.80 -3.71
C ARG A 15 6.89 -11.42 -4.96
N TYR A 16 6.29 -10.59 -5.81
CA TYR A 16 5.83 -10.96 -7.14
C TYR A 16 6.84 -10.52 -8.21
N ASN A 17 7.30 -11.46 -9.03
CA ASN A 17 8.22 -11.19 -10.15
C ASN A 17 7.57 -11.56 -11.48
N TYR A 18 7.35 -10.55 -12.33
CA TYR A 18 6.74 -10.72 -13.65
C TYR A 18 7.63 -11.50 -14.63
N LEU A 19 8.97 -11.35 -14.55
CA LEU A 19 9.90 -11.90 -15.55
C LEU A 19 10.17 -13.40 -15.41
N GLU A 20 9.77 -14.02 -14.30
CA GLU A 20 10.04 -15.44 -13.98
C GLU A 20 8.77 -16.31 -13.98
N SER A 21 7.61 -15.77 -14.38
CA SER A 21 6.31 -16.43 -14.17
C SER A 21 5.99 -17.51 -15.22
N THR A 22 6.58 -18.70 -15.09
CA THR A 22 5.90 -19.96 -15.42
C THR A 22 5.29 -20.53 -14.14
N GLY A 23 4.31 -19.84 -13.56
CA GLY A 23 3.68 -20.18 -12.27
C GLY A 23 3.10 -18.95 -11.55
N ARG A 24 2.57 -19.14 -10.33
CA ARG A 24 1.92 -18.07 -9.52
C ARG A 24 2.84 -16.89 -9.17
N GLY A 25 4.16 -17.00 -9.42
CA GLY A 25 5.13 -15.89 -9.40
C GLY A 25 5.46 -15.30 -8.03
N LEU A 26 4.94 -15.88 -6.94
CA LEU A 26 5.17 -15.42 -5.57
C LEU A 26 6.35 -16.14 -4.92
N THR A 27 7.30 -15.36 -4.42
CA THR A 27 8.46 -15.79 -3.62
C THR A 27 8.52 -14.97 -2.33
N THR A 28 9.37 -15.31 -1.37
CA THR A 28 9.60 -14.42 -0.22
C THR A 28 10.58 -13.31 -0.61
N TYR A 29 10.30 -12.06 -0.20
CA TYR A 29 11.22 -10.95 -0.42
C TYR A 29 12.50 -11.12 0.43
N SER A 30 13.64 -11.27 -0.24
CA SER A 30 14.93 -11.47 0.41
C SER A 30 15.51 -10.16 0.96
N GLY A 31 16.09 -10.22 2.16
CA GLY A 31 16.82 -9.11 2.79
C GLY A 31 15.99 -8.23 3.74
N GLY A 32 14.73 -8.58 3.98
CA GLY A 32 13.84 -7.89 4.93
C GLY A 32 13.37 -6.53 4.44
N LEU A 33 12.06 -6.28 4.48
CA LEU A 33 11.51 -4.98 4.07
C LEU A 33 11.77 -3.88 5.10
N LEU A 34 11.93 -4.22 6.38
CA LEU A 34 12.22 -3.25 7.44
C LEU A 34 13.62 -2.61 7.29
N SER A 35 14.51 -3.25 6.54
CA SER A 35 15.85 -2.72 6.22
C SER A 35 15.84 -1.72 5.07
N ARG A 36 14.67 -1.47 4.45
CA ARG A 36 14.52 -0.60 3.28
C ARG A 36 13.78 0.68 3.63
N ALA A 37 14.08 1.75 2.89
CA ALA A 37 13.25 2.95 2.88
C ALA A 37 12.17 2.83 1.80
N LEU A 38 11.00 3.39 2.07
CA LEU A 38 9.85 3.39 1.17
C LEU A 38 9.47 4.82 0.79
N GLU A 39 9.39 5.11 -0.50
CA GLU A 39 8.91 6.40 -0.99
C GLU A 39 7.47 6.26 -1.46
N THR A 40 6.52 6.94 -0.81
CA THR A 40 5.12 6.89 -1.25
C THR A 40 4.99 7.52 -2.65
N LYS A 41 4.47 6.77 -3.62
CA LYS A 41 4.18 7.26 -4.98
C LYS A 41 2.69 7.57 -5.16
N HIS A 42 1.83 6.63 -4.76
CA HIS A 42 0.39 6.77 -4.87
C HIS A 42 -0.32 6.21 -3.64
N ARG A 43 -1.43 6.84 -3.28
CA ARG A 43 -2.34 6.41 -2.23
C ARG A 43 -3.75 6.79 -2.68
N LEU A 44 -4.56 5.78 -2.94
CA LEU A 44 -5.85 5.92 -3.62
C LEU A 44 -6.99 5.50 -2.70
N ASN A 45 -7.97 6.39 -2.51
CA ASN A 45 -9.25 6.10 -1.90
C ASN A 45 -10.23 5.64 -3.00
N VAL A 46 -10.46 4.34 -3.09
CA VAL A 46 -11.13 3.74 -4.25
C VAL A 46 -12.64 3.90 -4.14
N GLY A 47 -13.25 4.51 -5.16
CA GLY A 47 -14.67 4.84 -5.18
C GLY A 47 -15.07 5.99 -4.26
N GLY A 48 -14.10 6.60 -3.58
CA GLY A 48 -14.27 7.74 -2.67
C GLY A 48 -13.63 9.02 -3.19
N GLY A 49 -13.81 10.10 -2.43
CA GLY A 49 -13.16 11.40 -2.71
C GLY A 49 -11.78 11.51 -2.06
N ASN A 50 -11.23 12.73 -2.09
CA ASN A 50 -9.98 13.03 -1.41
C ASN A 50 -10.11 12.81 0.11
N VAL A 51 -9.07 12.20 0.71
CA VAL A 51 -8.90 12.17 2.16
C VAL A 51 -7.77 13.10 2.54
N THR A 52 -8.05 14.05 3.44
CA THR A 52 -7.08 15.08 3.85
C THR A 52 -6.25 14.61 5.05
N ARG A 53 -5.12 15.30 5.29
CA ARG A 53 -4.23 15.04 6.42
C ARG A 53 -4.92 15.12 7.78
N GLU A 54 -6.00 15.88 7.89
CA GLU A 54 -6.78 16.07 9.12
C GLU A 54 -7.63 14.85 9.46
N THR A 55 -7.96 14.03 8.45
CA THR A 55 -8.80 12.83 8.59
C THR A 55 -7.95 11.57 8.82
N ASP A 56 -6.69 11.59 8.39
CA ASP A 56 -5.78 10.45 8.48
C ASP A 56 -4.88 10.56 9.71
N ASN A 57 -4.86 9.52 10.55
CA ASN A 57 -4.08 9.49 11.79
C ASN A 57 -2.57 9.64 11.60
N LEU A 58 -2.05 9.35 10.40
CA LEU A 58 -0.63 9.53 10.05
C LEU A 58 -0.44 10.76 9.14
N THR A 59 -1.44 11.64 9.06
CA THR A 59 -1.43 12.87 8.24
C THR A 59 -1.15 12.62 6.76
N ARG A 60 -1.59 11.46 6.25
CA ARG A 60 -1.47 11.07 4.84
C ARG A 60 -2.62 11.65 4.01
N GLU A 61 -2.37 11.86 2.72
CA GLU A 61 -3.40 12.23 1.75
C GLU A 61 -3.74 11.03 0.86
N TRP A 62 -5.03 10.84 0.57
CA TRP A 62 -5.51 9.83 -0.38
C TRP A 62 -6.22 10.51 -1.55
N LEU A 63 -5.91 10.09 -2.77
CA LEU A 63 -6.49 10.61 -4.01
C LEU A 63 -7.63 9.71 -4.52
N PRO A 64 -8.59 10.22 -5.31
CA PRO A 64 -9.59 9.39 -5.96
C PRO A 64 -8.94 8.49 -7.01
N ASP A 65 -9.51 7.31 -7.24
CA ASP A 65 -8.94 6.32 -8.16
C ASP A 65 -9.38 6.51 -9.63
N ASP A 66 -10.35 7.39 -9.92
CA ASP A 66 -10.99 7.53 -11.24
C ASP A 66 -10.02 7.79 -12.40
N SER A 67 -8.86 8.40 -12.14
CA SER A 67 -7.84 8.64 -13.17
C SER A 67 -6.95 7.43 -13.47
N TYR A 68 -7.04 6.37 -12.65
CA TYR A 68 -6.20 5.17 -12.73
C TYR A 68 -6.99 3.92 -13.16
N ILE A 69 -8.31 3.95 -13.12
CA ILE A 69 -9.15 2.84 -13.58
C ILE A 69 -9.10 2.71 -15.12
N THR A 70 -8.88 1.50 -15.62
CA THR A 70 -8.79 1.21 -17.06
C THR A 70 -10.03 0.52 -17.62
N THR A 71 -10.89 -0.02 -16.76
CA THR A 71 -12.17 -0.62 -17.14
C THR A 71 -13.37 0.01 -16.42
N PRO A 72 -13.55 1.35 -16.49
CA PRO A 72 -14.61 2.05 -15.75
C PRO A 72 -16.03 1.54 -16.10
N GLN A 73 -16.25 1.04 -17.31
CA GLN A 73 -17.53 0.47 -17.75
C GLN A 73 -17.95 -0.79 -16.98
N ASN A 74 -16.99 -1.50 -16.39
CA ASN A 74 -17.22 -2.72 -15.61
C ASN A 74 -17.47 -2.43 -14.12
N ALA A 75 -17.26 -1.19 -13.69
CA ALA A 75 -17.28 -0.81 -12.28
C ALA A 75 -18.37 0.24 -11.99
N LYS A 76 -18.71 0.35 -10.71
CA LYS A 76 -19.50 1.44 -10.14
C LYS A 76 -18.99 1.72 -8.74
N ASN A 77 -19.24 2.92 -8.22
CA ASN A 77 -18.98 3.19 -6.82
C ASN A 77 -19.99 2.41 -5.98
N SER A 78 -19.52 1.76 -4.92
CA SER A 78 -20.34 0.96 -4.03
C SER A 78 -21.30 1.85 -3.24
N PRO A 79 -22.58 1.47 -3.08
CA PRO A 79 -23.43 2.06 -2.07
C PRO A 79 -22.93 1.59 -0.70
N PHE A 80 -22.38 2.50 0.11
CA PHE A 80 -22.04 2.18 1.49
C PHE A 80 -23.30 1.65 2.19
N PHE A 81 -23.31 0.35 2.53
CA PHE A 81 -24.50 -0.31 3.09
C PHE A 81 -24.81 0.16 4.53
N GLY A 82 -23.93 0.98 5.11
CA GLY A 82 -24.06 1.51 6.46
C GLY A 82 -23.38 0.61 7.49
N GLY A 83 -23.27 1.13 8.72
CA GLY A 83 -22.64 0.44 9.85
C GLY A 83 -21.29 1.05 10.26
N THR A 84 -20.75 0.53 11.35
CA THR A 84 -19.45 0.96 11.87
C THR A 84 -18.36 0.02 11.37
N ILE A 85 -17.21 0.59 10.99
CA ILE A 85 -16.01 -0.18 10.69
C ILE A 85 -15.54 -0.88 11.97
N LYS A 86 -15.40 -2.20 11.92
CA LYS A 86 -14.95 -3.03 13.04
C LYS A 86 -13.44 -3.21 12.98
N ARG A 87 -12.73 -2.53 13.88
CA ARG A 87 -11.29 -2.70 14.04
C ARG A 87 -11.03 -3.86 14.98
N ASN A 88 -10.68 -5.02 14.42
CA ASN A 88 -10.37 -6.23 15.17
C ASN A 88 -8.86 -6.43 15.38
N ALA A 89 -8.03 -5.54 14.84
CA ALA A 89 -6.59 -5.45 15.10
C ALA A 89 -6.33 -4.36 16.14
N ASP A 90 -5.53 -4.69 17.15
CA ASP A 90 -4.83 -3.68 17.95
C ASP A 90 -3.61 -3.16 17.18
N ASP A 91 -2.92 -2.16 17.75
CA ASP A 91 -1.75 -1.51 17.16
C ASP A 91 -0.49 -2.41 17.13
N GLU A 92 -0.55 -3.58 17.74
CA GLU A 92 0.52 -4.60 17.77
C GLU A 92 0.18 -5.85 16.94
N TYR A 93 -0.97 -5.87 16.25
CA TYR A 93 -1.42 -7.05 15.51
C TYR A 93 -0.59 -7.30 14.25
N ASP A 94 0.20 -8.37 14.26
CA ASP A 94 0.85 -8.91 13.06
C ASP A 94 -0.16 -9.76 12.27
N GLY A 95 -0.71 -9.23 11.18
CA GLY A 95 -1.56 -10.01 10.28
C GLY A 95 -2.27 -9.20 9.19
N LEU A 96 -3.33 -9.78 8.62
CA LEU A 96 -4.08 -9.19 7.49
C LEU A 96 -5.12 -8.15 7.93
N HIS A 97 -5.37 -7.99 9.23
CA HIS A 97 -6.37 -7.06 9.74
C HIS A 97 -5.84 -5.63 9.82
N SER A 98 -6.71 -4.67 9.57
CA SER A 98 -6.35 -3.27 9.55
C SER A 98 -6.66 -2.56 10.88
N ASP A 99 -5.64 -1.93 11.44
CA ASP A 99 -5.75 -1.01 12.58
C ASP A 99 -6.00 0.44 12.12
N GLN A 100 -6.20 1.34 13.09
CA GLN A 100 -6.47 2.77 12.84
C GLN A 100 -5.32 3.53 12.16
N TYR A 101 -4.09 2.99 12.13
CA TYR A 101 -2.93 3.61 11.49
C TYR A 101 -2.73 3.10 10.07
N THR A 102 -3.25 1.92 9.73
CA THR A 102 -3.20 1.32 8.39
C THR A 102 -3.87 2.21 7.35
N ALA A 103 -5.13 2.58 7.56
CA ALA A 103 -5.88 3.53 6.74
C ALA A 103 -7.07 4.06 7.53
N PRO A 104 -7.57 5.28 7.28
CA PRO A 104 -8.71 5.84 7.99
C PRO A 104 -10.01 5.17 7.56
N ASP A 105 -11.04 5.21 8.42
CA ASP A 105 -12.32 4.53 8.17
C ASP A 105 -12.97 4.95 6.84
N VAL A 106 -12.79 6.22 6.45
CA VAL A 106 -13.34 6.74 5.18
C VAL A 106 -12.84 5.98 3.95
N VAL A 107 -11.65 5.39 3.99
CA VAL A 107 -11.13 4.53 2.90
C VAL A 107 -11.92 3.23 2.84
N TYR A 108 -12.23 2.64 4.00
CA TYR A 108 -12.97 1.39 4.09
C TYR A 108 -14.49 1.54 3.98
N GLN A 109 -15.00 2.78 4.06
CA GLN A 109 -16.41 3.10 3.82
C GLN A 109 -16.74 3.25 2.33
N THR A 110 -15.74 3.46 1.47
CA THR A 110 -15.92 3.55 0.03
C THR A 110 -15.29 2.37 -0.69
N ALA A 111 -15.81 2.06 -1.87
CA ALA A 111 -15.23 1.06 -2.76
C ALA A 111 -15.65 1.33 -4.20
N LYS A 112 -14.88 0.83 -5.17
CA LYS A 112 -15.42 0.49 -6.49
C LYS A 112 -15.72 -0.99 -6.52
N GLU A 113 -16.91 -1.33 -6.97
CA GLU A 113 -17.40 -2.70 -7.09
C GLU A 113 -17.84 -3.01 -8.52
N SER A 114 -18.09 -4.29 -8.78
CA SER A 114 -18.49 -4.75 -10.10
C SER A 114 -19.90 -4.26 -10.44
N LYS A 115 -20.06 -3.70 -11.64
CA LYS A 115 -21.37 -3.25 -12.11
C LYS A 115 -22.34 -4.41 -12.30
N ASN A 116 -21.84 -5.53 -12.82
CA ASN A 116 -22.54 -6.81 -12.89
C ASN A 116 -21.54 -7.96 -12.74
N GLY A 117 -21.37 -8.46 -11.52
CA GLY A 117 -20.39 -9.50 -11.24
C GLY A 117 -20.72 -10.86 -11.85
N SER A 118 -21.97 -11.13 -12.23
CA SER A 118 -22.36 -12.40 -12.87
C SER A 118 -21.79 -12.57 -14.28
N ILE A 119 -21.33 -11.49 -14.92
CA ILE A 119 -20.65 -11.54 -16.23
C ILE A 119 -19.16 -11.91 -16.06
N GLY A 120 -18.59 -11.75 -14.86
CA GLY A 120 -17.19 -12.08 -14.60
C GLY A 120 -16.19 -11.13 -15.27
N LEU A 121 -16.61 -9.89 -15.60
CA LEU A 121 -15.70 -8.88 -16.14
C LEU A 121 -14.81 -8.29 -15.05
N ASN A 122 -13.55 -8.06 -15.39
CA ASN A 122 -12.58 -7.53 -14.44
C ASN A 122 -12.68 -6.01 -14.26
N ILE A 123 -12.39 -5.56 -13.04
CA ILE A 123 -12.10 -4.15 -12.75
C ILE A 123 -10.58 -4.02 -12.66
N SER A 124 -10.00 -3.09 -13.41
CA SER A 124 -8.55 -2.94 -13.52
C SER A 124 -8.11 -1.51 -13.21
N TRP A 125 -7.00 -1.38 -12.50
CA TRP A 125 -6.27 -0.14 -12.27
C TRP A 125 -4.88 -0.23 -12.86
N SER A 126 -4.39 0.86 -13.44
CA SER A 126 -3.02 1.00 -13.93
C SER A 126 -2.40 2.24 -13.31
N VAL A 127 -1.42 2.03 -12.44
CA VAL A 127 -0.80 3.09 -11.64
C VAL A 127 0.63 3.34 -12.14
N PRO A 128 1.05 4.59 -12.40
CA PRO A 128 2.41 4.90 -12.79
C PRO A 128 3.46 4.42 -11.80
N VAL A 129 4.52 3.80 -12.31
CA VAL A 129 5.66 3.29 -11.53
C VAL A 129 6.98 3.54 -12.26
N GLU A 130 8.06 3.58 -11.49
CA GLU A 130 9.40 3.52 -12.06
C GLU A 130 9.66 2.14 -12.66
N LYS A 131 10.44 2.08 -13.74
CA LYS A 131 10.62 0.87 -14.54
C LYS A 131 11.69 -0.04 -13.94
N ASN A 132 11.45 -1.34 -13.96
CA ASN A 132 12.37 -2.39 -13.53
C ASN A 132 12.91 -2.20 -12.10
N ILE A 133 12.10 -1.69 -11.19
CA ILE A 133 12.43 -1.62 -9.75
C ILE A 133 11.31 -2.24 -8.90
N ASP A 134 11.61 -2.43 -7.62
CA ASP A 134 10.70 -3.03 -6.65
C ASP A 134 9.79 -1.95 -6.02
N HIS A 135 8.51 -2.27 -5.91
CA HIS A 135 7.50 -1.42 -5.29
C HIS A 135 6.74 -2.21 -4.22
N PHE A 136 6.51 -1.60 -3.07
CA PHE A 136 5.54 -2.09 -2.09
C PHE A 136 4.13 -1.70 -2.56
N LEU A 137 3.26 -2.70 -2.72
CA LEU A 137 1.87 -2.59 -3.08
C LEU A 137 1.01 -3.11 -1.91
N ARG A 138 0.12 -2.27 -1.40
CA ARG A 138 -0.92 -2.67 -0.43
C ARG A 138 -2.30 -2.44 -1.03
N LEU A 139 -3.15 -3.45 -0.92
CA LEU A 139 -4.55 -3.40 -1.41
C LEU A 139 -5.49 -3.56 -0.22
N HIS A 140 -6.40 -2.60 -0.05
CA HIS A 140 -7.29 -2.51 1.10
C HIS A 140 -8.69 -3.02 0.75
N PHE A 141 -9.26 -3.83 1.63
CA PHE A 141 -10.56 -4.46 1.45
C PHE A 141 -11.40 -4.36 2.72
N CYS A 142 -12.71 -4.21 2.55
CA CYS A 142 -13.70 -4.31 3.61
C CYS A 142 -15.06 -4.63 2.97
N ASP A 143 -15.67 -5.77 3.32
CA ASP A 143 -17.01 -6.10 2.85
C ASP A 143 -18.05 -5.30 3.65
N ASN A 144 -18.42 -4.16 3.08
CA ASN A 144 -19.48 -3.26 3.54
C ASN A 144 -20.58 -3.10 2.48
N ILE A 145 -20.64 -4.06 1.56
CA ILE A 145 -21.54 -4.06 0.39
C ILE A 145 -22.67 -5.06 0.63
N ASN A 146 -22.32 -6.22 1.19
CA ASN A 146 -23.27 -7.27 1.44
C ASN A 146 -23.92 -7.13 2.83
N PRO A 147 -25.21 -7.50 2.97
CA PRO A 147 -25.86 -7.58 4.28
C PRO A 147 -25.37 -8.76 5.12
N GLN A 148 -24.69 -9.73 4.52
CA GLN A 148 -24.16 -10.94 5.15
C GLN A 148 -22.77 -11.23 4.58
N GLY A 149 -21.85 -11.70 5.43
CA GLY A 149 -20.48 -12.02 5.04
C GLY A 149 -20.43 -13.29 4.20
N LEU A 150 -19.27 -13.56 3.61
CA LEU A 150 -18.96 -14.80 2.88
C LEU A 150 -19.86 -15.08 1.66
N LEU A 151 -20.61 -14.08 1.19
CA LEU A 151 -21.46 -14.20 0.00
C LEU A 151 -20.70 -13.95 -1.30
N THR A 152 -19.61 -13.20 -1.21
CA THR A 152 -18.83 -12.73 -2.35
C THR A 152 -17.40 -13.19 -2.19
N THR A 153 -16.86 -13.84 -3.21
CA THR A 153 -15.43 -14.11 -3.35
C THR A 153 -14.98 -13.69 -4.74
N PHE A 154 -13.69 -13.37 -4.88
CA PHE A 154 -13.15 -12.94 -6.15
C PHE A 154 -11.65 -13.20 -6.26
N ILE A 155 -11.15 -13.08 -7.48
CA ILE A 155 -9.74 -13.28 -7.83
C ILE A 155 -9.03 -11.93 -7.83
N LEU A 156 -7.78 -11.92 -7.37
CA LEU A 156 -6.85 -10.81 -7.49
C LEU A 156 -5.72 -11.16 -8.45
N ASN A 157 -5.52 -10.30 -9.43
CA ASN A 157 -4.42 -10.38 -10.39
C ASN A 157 -3.49 -9.17 -10.30
N ILE A 158 -2.20 -9.41 -10.53
CA ILE A 158 -1.17 -8.41 -10.76
C ILE A 158 -0.54 -8.73 -12.13
N TYR A 159 -0.42 -7.72 -13.01
CA TYR A 159 0.01 -7.91 -14.41
C TYR A 159 -0.72 -9.05 -15.15
N ASP A 160 -2.04 -9.09 -15.00
CA ASP A 160 -2.92 -10.12 -15.61
C ASP A 160 -2.64 -11.57 -15.17
N GLN A 161 -1.78 -11.78 -14.18
CA GLN A 161 -1.49 -13.08 -13.59
C GLN A 161 -2.20 -13.25 -12.25
N LEU A 162 -2.68 -14.46 -12.01
CA LEU A 162 -3.34 -14.86 -10.76
C LEU A 162 -2.40 -14.78 -9.57
N VAL A 163 -2.78 -14.01 -8.55
CA VAL A 163 -2.06 -13.88 -7.28
C VAL A 163 -2.84 -14.54 -6.16
N ILE A 164 -4.11 -14.15 -5.96
CA ILE A 164 -5.01 -14.72 -4.96
C ILE A 164 -6.28 -15.21 -5.64
N THR A 165 -6.69 -16.44 -5.34
CA THR A 165 -7.87 -17.09 -5.95
C THR A 165 -9.18 -16.72 -5.27
N ASN A 166 -9.18 -16.58 -3.94
CA ASN A 166 -10.38 -16.46 -3.12
C ASN A 166 -10.24 -15.30 -2.13
N VAL A 167 -10.23 -14.06 -2.62
CA VAL A 167 -10.36 -12.87 -1.76
C VAL A 167 -11.75 -12.88 -1.12
N ASN A 168 -11.85 -12.36 0.12
CA ASN A 168 -13.08 -12.25 0.91
C ASN A 168 -13.69 -13.60 1.36
N ASN A 169 -12.90 -14.69 1.33
CA ASN A 169 -13.37 -16.04 1.68
C ASN A 169 -13.51 -16.30 3.18
N ASP A 170 -12.79 -15.55 4.02
CA ASP A 170 -12.78 -15.71 5.48
C ASP A 170 -12.86 -14.34 6.17
N ALA A 171 -13.44 -13.35 5.48
CA ALA A 171 -13.52 -11.99 5.95
C ALA A 171 -14.83 -11.73 6.72
N ASP A 172 -14.69 -11.12 7.88
CA ASP A 172 -15.82 -10.62 8.66
C ASP A 172 -16.42 -9.36 8.04
N LEU A 173 -17.75 -9.25 8.10
CA LEU A 173 -18.44 -8.05 7.64
C LEU A 173 -18.00 -6.80 8.37
N SER A 174 -17.76 -5.75 7.57
CA SER A 174 -17.32 -4.43 8.01
C SER A 174 -16.00 -4.46 8.79
N THR A 175 -15.24 -5.54 8.72
CA THR A 175 -13.91 -5.67 9.32
C THR A 175 -12.87 -5.48 8.22
N PRO A 176 -12.05 -4.41 8.26
CA PRO A 176 -11.11 -4.16 7.19
C PRO A 176 -9.87 -5.04 7.27
N TYR A 177 -9.35 -5.34 6.10
CA TYR A 177 -8.16 -6.15 5.90
C TYR A 177 -7.38 -5.66 4.67
N TYR A 178 -6.16 -6.18 4.48
CA TYR A 178 -5.33 -5.82 3.34
C TYR A 178 -4.46 -6.98 2.86
N TYR A 179 -3.92 -6.86 1.65
CA TYR A 179 -2.85 -7.71 1.15
C TYR A 179 -1.65 -6.88 0.72
N ASP A 180 -0.47 -7.35 1.10
CA ASP A 180 0.81 -6.70 0.82
C ASP A 180 1.67 -7.53 -0.13
N PHE A 181 2.31 -6.84 -1.07
CA PHE A 181 3.25 -7.43 -2.02
C PHE A 181 4.44 -6.51 -2.24
N VAL A 182 5.63 -7.08 -2.44
CA VAL A 182 6.68 -6.40 -3.18
C VAL A 182 6.58 -6.82 -4.64
N VAL A 183 6.31 -5.87 -5.53
CA VAL A 183 6.14 -6.13 -6.95
C VAL A 183 7.31 -5.53 -7.71
N ARG A 184 8.04 -6.36 -8.47
CA ARG A 184 9.02 -5.86 -9.44
C ARG A 184 8.30 -5.44 -10.72
N SER A 185 8.40 -4.17 -11.08
CA SER A 185 7.71 -3.63 -12.27
C SER A 185 8.24 -4.22 -13.58
N ASP A 186 7.37 -4.38 -14.59
CA ASP A 186 7.64 -5.05 -15.88
C ASP A 186 8.37 -4.19 -16.93
N GLY A 187 8.73 -2.95 -16.58
CA GLY A 187 9.39 -2.01 -17.48
C GLY A 187 8.44 -1.19 -18.37
N SER A 188 7.13 -1.45 -18.36
CA SER A 188 6.14 -0.63 -19.05
C SER A 188 6.04 0.78 -18.45
N GLY A 189 6.28 0.89 -17.15
CA GLY A 189 6.09 2.11 -16.35
C GLY A 189 4.69 2.21 -15.74
N LEU A 190 3.89 1.13 -15.83
CA LEU A 190 2.58 1.02 -15.21
C LEU A 190 2.51 -0.28 -14.42
N LEU A 191 2.01 -0.22 -13.19
CA LEU A 191 1.65 -1.40 -12.41
C LEU A 191 0.16 -1.65 -12.58
N LYS A 192 -0.20 -2.83 -13.10
CA LYS A 192 -1.58 -3.23 -13.32
C LYS A 192 -2.08 -4.15 -12.22
N VAL A 193 -3.19 -3.77 -11.59
CA VAL A 193 -3.94 -4.60 -10.63
C VAL A 193 -5.34 -4.82 -11.20
N SER A 194 -5.88 -6.04 -11.06
CA SER A 194 -7.29 -6.26 -11.37
C SER A 194 -7.95 -7.23 -10.41
N VAL A 195 -9.25 -7.02 -10.19
CA VAL A 195 -10.12 -7.93 -9.45
C VAL A 195 -11.16 -8.52 -10.38
N ILE A 196 -11.45 -9.82 -10.23
CA ILE A 196 -12.37 -10.57 -11.10
C ILE A 196 -13.40 -11.30 -10.25
N PRO A 197 -14.71 -11.00 -10.40
CA PRO A 197 -15.76 -11.69 -9.67
C PRO A 197 -15.70 -13.21 -9.85
N ASN A 198 -15.89 -13.95 -8.76
CA ASN A 198 -16.19 -15.37 -8.87
C ASN A 198 -17.66 -15.53 -9.28
N THR A 199 -17.92 -15.91 -10.53
CA THR A 199 -19.28 -16.08 -11.07
C THR A 199 -20.05 -17.23 -10.41
N THR A 200 -19.38 -18.10 -9.66
CA THR A 200 -20.00 -19.20 -8.92
C THR A 200 -20.34 -18.84 -7.46
N ALA A 201 -19.92 -17.66 -6.98
CA ALA A 201 -20.24 -17.19 -5.64
C ALA A 201 -21.75 -16.94 -5.49
N ALA A 202 -22.26 -17.00 -4.25
CA ALA A 202 -23.67 -16.76 -3.96
C ALA A 202 -24.12 -15.35 -4.41
N LYS A 203 -23.23 -14.36 -4.27
CA LYS A 203 -23.35 -13.03 -4.84
C LYS A 203 -22.08 -12.69 -5.62
N PRO A 204 -22.05 -12.96 -6.94
CA PRO A 204 -20.92 -12.62 -7.78
C PRO A 204 -20.68 -11.11 -7.77
N ASN A 205 -19.54 -10.71 -7.21
CA ASN A 205 -19.07 -9.34 -7.13
C ASN A 205 -17.56 -9.34 -6.91
N ALA A 206 -16.91 -8.20 -7.13
CA ALA A 206 -15.52 -7.94 -6.78
C ALA A 206 -15.37 -6.46 -6.48
N PHE A 207 -14.56 -6.12 -5.49
CA PHE A 207 -14.42 -4.75 -5.01
C PHE A 207 -13.01 -4.46 -4.49
N LEU A 208 -12.69 -3.17 -4.39
CA LEU A 208 -11.47 -2.65 -3.79
C LEU A 208 -11.81 -1.33 -3.06
N ASN A 209 -11.28 -1.14 -1.85
CA ASN A 209 -11.55 0.03 -1.02
C ASN A 209 -10.39 1.05 -1.06
N GLY A 210 -9.15 0.57 -1.19
CA GLY A 210 -7.98 1.43 -1.24
C GLY A 210 -6.77 0.77 -1.88
N LEU A 211 -5.82 1.58 -2.35
CA LEU A 211 -4.56 1.12 -2.94
C LEU A 211 -3.42 2.04 -2.49
N GLU A 212 -2.37 1.47 -1.91
CA GLU A 212 -1.12 2.17 -1.65
C GLU A 212 0.01 1.60 -2.50
N LEU A 213 0.83 2.49 -3.04
CA LEU A 213 1.98 2.13 -3.86
C LEU A 213 3.18 2.98 -3.46
N MET A 214 4.24 2.30 -3.03
CA MET A 214 5.47 2.92 -2.57
C MET A 214 6.65 2.30 -3.30
N LYS A 215 7.62 3.11 -3.71
CA LYS A 215 8.88 2.63 -4.26
C LYS A 215 9.74 2.07 -3.13
N VAL A 216 10.31 0.90 -3.33
CA VAL A 216 11.34 0.35 -2.43
C VAL A 216 12.67 0.97 -2.83
N ILE A 217 13.28 1.71 -1.90
CA ILE A 217 14.61 2.28 -2.09
C ILE A 217 15.63 1.22 -1.68
N GLU A 218 16.40 0.74 -2.66
CA GLU A 218 17.57 -0.09 -2.39
C GLU A 218 18.59 0.74 -1.60
N SER A 219 18.78 0.37 -0.33
CA SER A 219 19.74 1.03 0.55
C SER A 219 21.18 0.78 0.03
N SER A 220 21.88 1.84 -0.37
CA SER A 220 23.33 1.82 -0.61
C SER A 220 24.16 2.04 0.67
N GLY A 221 23.52 2.21 1.82
CA GLY A 221 24.18 2.34 3.12
C GLY A 221 23.22 2.11 4.28
N LEU A 222 23.71 1.48 5.34
CA LEU A 222 23.03 1.38 6.63
C LEU A 222 22.83 2.80 7.17
N ILE A 223 21.60 3.18 7.53
CA ILE A 223 21.41 4.35 8.39
C ILE A 223 21.94 3.94 9.76
N PRO A 224 23.03 4.54 10.28
CA PRO A 224 23.53 4.22 11.61
C PRO A 224 22.47 4.66 12.61
N LEU A 225 21.91 3.70 13.35
CA LEU A 225 21.25 3.99 14.62
C LEU A 225 22.37 4.26 15.61
N ASP A 226 22.62 5.53 15.91
CA ASP A 226 23.42 5.91 17.08
C ASP A 226 22.64 5.48 18.33
N ASP A 227 23.01 4.34 18.89
CA ASP A 227 22.72 3.99 20.27
C ASP A 227 23.98 3.38 20.91
N PRO A 228 24.73 4.16 21.71
CA PRO A 228 25.77 3.61 22.56
C PRO A 228 25.08 3.01 23.79
N ASP A 229 25.23 1.69 23.95
CA ASP A 229 24.80 0.89 25.10
C ASP A 229 23.33 0.42 25.15
N SER A 230 23.00 -0.64 24.40
CA SER A 230 22.28 -1.78 25.02
C SER A 230 22.40 -3.06 24.18
N SER A 231 22.55 -4.20 24.86
CA SER A 231 22.54 -5.55 24.29
C SER A 231 21.13 -6.02 23.88
N SER A 232 20.31 -5.14 23.30
CA SER A 232 18.96 -5.44 22.83
C SER A 232 18.96 -5.70 21.32
N LYS A 233 18.07 -6.59 20.85
CA LYS A 233 17.94 -6.93 19.42
C LYS A 233 17.70 -5.64 18.61
N LYS A 234 18.58 -5.34 17.66
CA LYS A 234 18.44 -4.17 16.77
C LYS A 234 17.20 -4.34 15.90
N ILE A 235 16.15 -3.58 16.18
CA ILE A 235 14.95 -3.51 15.34
C ILE A 235 15.21 -2.42 14.30
N SER A 236 15.39 -2.81 13.02
CA SER A 236 15.34 -1.86 11.91
C SER A 236 13.88 -1.47 11.68
N ILE A 237 13.58 -0.19 11.56
CA ILE A 237 12.24 0.32 11.26
C ILE A 237 12.26 0.92 9.84
N PRO A 238 11.29 0.58 8.97
CA PRO A 238 11.26 1.10 7.61
C PRO A 238 10.94 2.59 7.65
N VAL A 239 11.73 3.34 6.89
CA VAL A 239 11.61 4.78 6.81
C VAL A 239 10.72 5.15 5.64
N VAL A 240 9.59 5.82 5.89
CA VAL A 240 8.73 6.32 4.82
C VAL A 240 9.05 7.78 4.49
N VAL A 241 9.30 8.03 3.20
CA VAL A 241 9.47 9.36 2.62
C VAL A 241 8.18 9.70 1.86
N GLY A 242 7.46 10.71 2.33
CA GLY A 242 6.27 11.22 1.64
C GLY A 242 6.67 12.01 0.39
N SER A 243 6.12 11.64 -0.76
CA SER A 243 6.26 12.41 -2.01
C SER A 243 5.02 13.29 -2.18
N VAL A 244 5.21 14.61 -2.27
CA VAL A 244 4.13 15.58 -2.47
C VAL A 244 3.83 15.67 -3.96
N VAL A 245 3.06 14.72 -4.51
CA VAL A 245 2.49 14.89 -5.85
C VAL A 245 1.12 15.57 -5.72
N GLY A 246 1.17 16.80 -5.22
CA GLY A 246 0.11 17.79 -5.39
C GLY A 246 0.47 18.63 -6.60
N GLY A 247 -0.29 18.52 -7.68
CA GLY A 247 -0.16 19.39 -8.84
C GLY A 247 -0.43 20.83 -8.45
N ASN A 248 0.60 21.57 -8.06
CA ASN A 248 0.76 23.01 -8.24
C ASN A 248 2.21 23.38 -7.92
N LYS A 249 2.86 24.04 -8.87
CA LYS A 249 4.21 24.59 -8.70
C LYS A 249 4.20 25.59 -7.55
N SER A 250 4.71 25.19 -6.39
CA SER A 250 5.20 26.12 -5.38
C SER A 250 6.48 25.52 -4.81
N LEU A 251 7.60 26.21 -5.05
CA LEU A 251 8.89 25.85 -4.50
C LEU A 251 8.80 25.83 -2.97
N LEU A 252 8.85 24.63 -2.38
CA LEU A 252 9.14 24.48 -0.96
C LEU A 252 10.64 24.72 -0.77
N ARG A 253 11.02 25.94 -0.36
CA ARG A 253 12.36 26.21 0.18
C ARG A 253 12.46 25.51 1.53
N ILE A 254 13.23 24.42 1.58
CA ILE A 254 13.69 23.83 2.83
C ILE A 254 14.78 24.75 3.38
N PRO A 255 14.65 25.33 4.59
CA PRO A 255 15.76 26.03 5.21
C PRO A 255 16.83 25.00 5.60
N ILE A 256 17.98 25.04 4.92
CA ILE A 256 19.18 24.30 5.31
C ILE A 256 19.71 24.98 6.57
N GLY A 257 19.45 24.38 7.73
CA GLY A 257 19.98 24.79 9.02
C GLY A 257 20.70 23.63 9.69
N CYS A 258 21.83 23.21 9.13
CA CYS A 258 22.85 22.45 9.86
C CYS A 258 24.21 23.06 9.50
N GLN A 259 24.68 23.94 10.37
CA GLN A 259 26.02 24.51 10.33
C GLN A 259 26.96 23.48 10.92
N PHE A 260 27.77 22.85 10.07
CA PHE A 260 28.88 22.00 10.50
C PHE A 260 30.07 22.91 10.83
N GLU A 261 30.42 23.04 12.12
CA GLU A 261 31.75 23.49 12.52
C GLU A 261 32.73 22.33 12.32
N LEU A 262 33.70 22.54 11.43
CA LEU A 262 34.85 21.65 11.28
C LEU A 262 35.86 21.91 12.41
N PRO A 263 36.51 20.88 12.97
CA PRO A 263 37.62 21.08 13.87
C PRO A 263 38.85 21.49 13.05
N GLN A 264 39.43 22.65 13.35
CA GLN A 264 40.80 22.93 12.91
C GLN A 264 41.77 22.34 13.93
N GLU A 265 42.32 21.16 13.60
CA GLU A 265 43.62 20.76 14.11
C GLU A 265 44.67 21.78 13.65
N GLY A 266 45.48 22.25 14.59
CA GLY A 266 46.60 23.14 14.32
C GLY A 266 47.82 22.40 13.75
N VAL A 267 48.76 23.16 13.20
CA VAL A 267 50.22 22.93 13.26
C VAL A 267 50.98 24.17 12.73
N LEU A 268 51.78 24.75 13.64
CA LEU A 268 53.14 25.32 13.55
C LEU A 268 53.56 26.43 12.54
N THR A 269 53.99 27.55 13.16
CA THR A 269 55.31 28.27 13.08
C THR A 269 55.61 29.41 12.10
N ALA A 270 56.50 30.30 12.62
CA ALA A 270 57.29 31.43 12.09
C ALA A 270 56.58 32.80 12.10
N ASP A 271 57.08 33.88 12.73
CA ASP A 271 58.35 34.25 13.39
C ASP A 271 58.06 35.05 14.68
#